data_AF-A0A9Q0TAX0-F1
#
_entry.id   AF-A0A9Q0TAX0-F1
#
_cell.length_a   1.000
_cell.length_b   1.000
_cell.length_c   1.000
_cell.angle_alpha   90.00
_cell.angle_beta   90.00
_cell.angle_gamma   90.00
#
_symmetry.space_group_name_H-M   'P 1'
#
loop_
_entity.id
_entity.type
_entity.pdbx_description
1 polymer ?
#
loop_
_entity_poly.entity_id
_entity_poly.type
_entity_poly.pdbx_seq_one_letter_code
_entity_poly.pdbx_strand_id
1 'polypeptide(L)'
;MKRCELCDSLANMFCESDQASLCWDCDANVHSANFLVTKHSRTLLCHVCQSLTPWTGTGPKLGPTLSVCDNCVNSSSCREERGSEDDKNATTTMEKTTMMMMMMMMIMKEKMMEMVMAAKMMKKIK
;
A
#
# COMPACT_ATOMS: atom_id res chain seq x y z
N MET A 1 8.14 -6.17 -13.38
CA MET A 1 7.06 -6.21 -12.37
C MET A 1 7.29 -5.12 -11.34
N LYS A 2 6.23 -4.49 -10.81
CA LYS A 2 6.25 -3.54 -9.69
C LYS A 2 6.68 -4.25 -8.41
N ARG A 3 7.51 -3.58 -7.62
CA ARG A 3 7.99 -4.01 -6.30
C ARG A 3 7.30 -3.21 -5.19
N CYS A 4 7.30 -3.73 -3.97
CA CYS A 4 6.77 -3.11 -2.78
C CYS A 4 7.75 -2.05 -2.28
N GLU A 5 7.30 -0.80 -2.17
CA GLU A 5 8.18 0.34 -1.85
C GLU A 5 8.76 0.31 -0.42
N LEU A 6 8.31 -0.63 0.43
CA LEU A 6 8.78 -0.81 1.81
C LEU A 6 9.74 -1.98 2.02
N CYS A 7 9.72 -2.99 1.15
CA CYS A 7 10.47 -4.25 1.35
C CYS A 7 10.94 -4.94 0.05
N ASP A 8 10.76 -4.29 -1.11
CA ASP A 8 11.18 -4.70 -2.45
C ASP A 8 10.66 -6.06 -2.98
N SER A 9 9.81 -6.75 -2.21
CA SER A 9 9.04 -7.93 -2.66
C SER A 9 8.00 -7.57 -3.74
N LEU A 10 7.32 -8.54 -4.36
CA LEU A 10 6.32 -8.26 -5.39
C LEU A 10 5.12 -7.47 -4.85
N ALA A 11 4.80 -6.34 -5.49
CA ALA A 11 3.61 -5.56 -5.16
C ALA A 11 2.33 -6.26 -5.67
N ASN A 12 1.32 -6.29 -4.80
CA ASN A 12 0.01 -6.91 -5.04
C ASN A 12 -1.11 -5.87 -5.18
N MET A 13 -0.94 -4.67 -4.59
CA MET A 13 -1.91 -3.58 -4.67
C MET A 13 -1.22 -2.22 -4.74
N PHE A 14 -2.00 -1.20 -5.09
CA PHE A 14 -1.61 0.21 -5.11
C PHE A 14 -2.54 1.02 -4.21
N CYS A 15 -1.98 1.84 -3.33
CA CYS A 15 -2.73 2.79 -2.51
C CYS A 15 -2.79 4.15 -3.22
N GLU A 16 -4.00 4.64 -3.48
CA GLU A 16 -4.19 5.90 -4.22
C GLU A 16 -3.85 7.14 -3.38
N SER A 17 -4.07 7.07 -2.06
CA SER A 17 -3.81 8.17 -1.12
C SER A 17 -2.32 8.36 -0.82
N ASP A 18 -1.57 7.25 -0.70
CA ASP A 18 -0.13 7.26 -0.45
C ASP A 18 0.71 7.22 -1.76
N GLN A 19 0.04 7.03 -2.91
CA GLN A 19 0.63 6.81 -4.24
C GLN A 19 1.64 5.64 -4.32
N ALA A 20 1.50 4.67 -3.42
CA ALA A 20 2.49 3.63 -3.16
C ALA A 20 2.02 2.22 -3.55
N SER A 21 2.93 1.41 -4.08
CA SER A 21 2.75 -0.02 -4.42
C SER A 21 3.19 -0.91 -3.25
N LEU A 22 2.30 -1.80 -2.78
CA LEU A 22 2.51 -2.60 -1.56
C LEU A 22 2.28 -4.11 -1.78
N CYS A 23 3.00 -4.95 -1.02
CA CYS A 23 2.65 -6.36 -0.82
C CYS A 23 1.66 -6.53 0.36
N TRP A 24 1.14 -7.74 0.57
CA TRP A 24 0.09 -8.01 1.58
C TRP A 24 0.49 -7.67 3.02
N ASP A 25 1.72 -8.00 3.43
CA ASP A 25 2.18 -7.74 4.80
C ASP A 25 2.42 -6.24 5.04
N CYS A 26 2.97 -5.56 4.03
CA CYS A 26 3.17 -4.11 4.06
C CYS A 26 1.85 -3.33 3.99
N ASP A 27 0.87 -3.79 3.20
CA ASP A 27 -0.49 -3.27 3.21
C ASP A 27 -1.09 -3.33 4.62
N ALA A 28 -1.13 -4.53 5.21
CA ALA A 28 -1.70 -4.74 6.53
C ALA A 28 -1.01 -3.88 7.60
N ASN A 29 0.33 -3.84 7.61
CA ASN A 29 1.10 -3.03 8.56
C ASN A 29 0.85 -1.52 8.43
N VAL A 30 0.64 -1.01 7.22
CA VAL A 30 0.28 0.41 7.01
C VAL A 30 -1.19 0.65 7.37
N HIS A 31 -2.12 -0.09 6.77
CA HIS A 31 -3.55 0.24 6.81
C HIS A 31 -4.25 -0.18 8.11
N SER A 32 -3.65 -1.03 8.93
CA SER A 32 -4.11 -1.29 10.31
C SER A 32 -3.57 -0.28 11.33
N ALA A 33 -2.60 0.57 10.99
CA ALA A 33 -1.89 1.40 11.97
C ALA A 33 -2.77 2.48 12.64
N ASN A 34 -3.79 2.99 11.94
CA ASN A 34 -4.84 3.85 12.51
C ASN A 34 -6.08 3.94 11.59
N PHE A 35 -7.20 4.42 12.15
CA PHE A 35 -8.49 4.50 11.46
C PHE A 35 -8.58 5.52 10.29
N LEU A 36 -7.57 6.37 10.08
CA LEU A 36 -7.49 7.26 8.92
C LEU A 36 -6.92 6.48 7.73
N VAL A 37 -5.73 5.88 7.89
CA VAL A 37 -5.10 5.06 6.84
C VAL A 37 -5.92 3.83 6.49
N THR A 38 -6.66 3.25 7.45
CA THR A 38 -7.68 2.20 7.20
C THR A 38 -8.69 2.56 6.10
N LYS A 39 -8.95 3.85 5.85
CA LYS A 39 -9.91 4.34 4.84
C LYS A 39 -9.28 4.63 3.48
N HIS A 40 -7.97 4.49 3.31
CA HIS A 40 -7.32 4.72 2.02
C HIS A 40 -7.84 3.72 0.98
N SER A 41 -8.14 4.25 -0.21
CA SER A 41 -8.53 3.46 -1.38
C SER A 41 -7.32 2.69 -1.89
N ARG A 42 -7.44 1.36 -1.96
CA ARG A 42 -6.45 0.49 -2.57
C ARG A 42 -7.06 -0.29 -3.72
N THR A 43 -6.28 -0.44 -4.78
CA THR A 43 -6.67 -1.09 -6.02
C THR A 43 -5.75 -2.27 -6.28
N LEU A 44 -6.30 -3.46 -6.54
CA LEU A 44 -5.47 -4.65 -6.79
C LEU A 44 -4.75 -4.52 -8.14
N LEU A 45 -3.50 -4.99 -8.15
CA LEU A 45 -2.69 -5.10 -9.35
C LEU A 45 -2.97 -6.44 -10.04
N CYS A 46 -3.13 -6.40 -11.37
CA CYS A 46 -3.28 -7.61 -12.18
C CYS A 46 -2.07 -8.54 -11.95
N HIS A 47 -2.32 -9.79 -11.57
CA HIS A 47 -1.25 -10.74 -11.25
C HIS A 47 -0.28 -10.99 -12.42
N VAL A 48 -0.77 -10.85 -13.67
CA VAL A 48 0.01 -11.08 -14.90
C VAL A 48 0.84 -9.87 -15.31
N CYS A 49 0.23 -8.67 -15.38
CA CYS A 49 0.87 -7.47 -15.96
C CYS A 49 1.01 -6.27 -15.01
N GLN A 50 0.41 -6.35 -13.82
CA GLN A 50 0.34 -5.29 -12.80
C GLN A 50 -0.15 -3.92 -13.31
N SER A 51 -1.04 -3.93 -14.30
CA SER A 51 -2.04 -2.88 -14.45
C SER A 51 -2.89 -2.79 -13.18
N LEU A 52 -3.53 -1.64 -12.95
CA LEU A 52 -4.66 -1.60 -12.02
C LEU A 52 -5.79 -2.53 -12.53
N THR A 53 -6.65 -2.98 -11.63
CA THR A 53 -7.86 -3.77 -11.94
C THR A 53 -9.11 -3.08 -11.38
N PRO A 54 -10.33 -3.42 -11.82
CA PRO A 54 -11.55 -2.81 -11.28
C PRO A 54 -11.84 -3.11 -9.80
N TRP A 55 -11.07 -4.00 -9.16
CA TRP A 55 -11.22 -4.32 -7.75
C TRP A 55 -10.58 -3.25 -6.88
N THR A 56 -11.38 -2.65 -5.99
CA THR A 56 -10.93 -1.68 -4.98
C THR A 56 -11.39 -2.09 -3.58
N GLY A 57 -10.63 -1.69 -2.56
CA GLY A 57 -10.84 -2.11 -1.18
C GLY A 57 -10.43 -1.07 -0.12
N THR A 58 -11.20 -1.00 0.95
CA THR A 58 -10.92 -0.23 2.18
C THR A 58 -11.04 -1.16 3.40
N GLY A 59 -10.49 -0.77 4.55
CA GLY A 59 -10.47 -1.60 5.77
C GLY A 59 -9.06 -1.98 6.24
N PRO A 60 -8.89 -2.46 7.50
CA PRO A 60 -7.58 -2.54 8.16
C PRO A 60 -6.72 -3.72 7.66
N LYS A 61 -7.34 -4.74 7.06
CA LYS A 61 -6.67 -5.87 6.42
C LYS A 61 -7.54 -6.38 5.29
N LEU A 62 -6.95 -6.53 4.11
CA LEU A 62 -7.58 -7.17 2.96
C LEU A 62 -7.15 -8.65 2.91
N GLY A 63 -8.04 -9.54 2.47
CA GLY A 63 -7.75 -10.97 2.33
C GLY A 63 -6.93 -11.24 1.06
N PRO A 64 -5.96 -12.19 1.06
CA PRO A 64 -5.18 -12.53 -0.13
C PRO A 64 -6.08 -12.86 -1.33
N THR A 65 -6.09 -11.96 -2.31
CA THR A 65 -7.02 -11.98 -3.45
C THR A 65 -6.23 -11.74 -4.72
N LEU A 66 -6.33 -12.65 -5.69
CA LEU A 66 -5.73 -12.46 -7.02
C LEU A 66 -6.74 -11.80 -7.94
N SER A 67 -6.30 -10.80 -8.71
CA SER A 67 -7.08 -10.21 -9.79
C SER A 67 -6.33 -10.29 -11.11
N VAL A 68 -7.07 -10.30 -12.22
CA VAL A 68 -6.57 -10.28 -13.59
C VAL A 68 -7.38 -9.24 -14.35
N CYS A 69 -6.74 -8.36 -15.11
CA CYS A 69 -7.45 -7.38 -15.94
C CYS A 69 -7.99 -8.01 -17.23
N ASP A 70 -9.02 -7.41 -17.82
CA ASP A 70 -9.73 -7.96 -18.97
C ASP A 70 -8.79 -8.27 -20.15
N ASN A 71 -7.79 -7.42 -20.40
CA ASN A 71 -6.78 -7.65 -21.44
C ASN A 71 -5.93 -8.92 -21.18
N CYS A 72 -5.64 -9.25 -19.91
CA CYS A 72 -4.93 -10.47 -19.54
C CYS A 72 -5.85 -11.70 -19.51
N VAL A 73 -7.14 -11.55 -19.19
CA VAL A 73 -8.13 -12.62 -19.40
C VAL A 73 -8.24 -12.93 -20.89
N ASN A 74 -8.42 -11.91 -21.74
CA ASN A 74 -8.67 -12.09 -23.17
C ASN A 74 -7.42 -12.44 -24.00
N SER A 75 -6.22 -12.39 -23.41
CA SER A 75 -4.97 -12.92 -24.01
C SER A 75 -4.54 -14.26 -23.42
N SER A 76 -5.27 -14.82 -22.44
CA SER A 76 -4.91 -16.07 -21.76
C SER A 76 -5.24 -17.36 -22.54
N SER A 77 -5.03 -17.36 -23.87
CA SER A 77 -5.05 -18.58 -24.69
C SER A 77 -3.78 -19.40 -24.44
N CYS A 78 -3.73 -20.02 -23.26
CA CYS A 78 -2.82 -21.06 -22.74
C CYS A 78 -1.30 -20.94 -22.97
N ARG A 79 -0.56 -20.76 -21.87
CA ARG A 79 0.53 -21.67 -21.46
C ARG A 79 1.01 -21.42 -20.03
N GLU A 80 1.35 -22.51 -19.35
CA GLU A 80 2.11 -22.53 -18.10
C GLU A 80 3.61 -22.54 -18.44
N GLU A 81 4.48 -21.98 -17.60
CA GLU A 81 5.83 -22.55 -17.38
C GLU A 81 6.43 -22.14 -16.02
N ARG A 82 7.44 -22.93 -15.61
CA ARG A 82 8.19 -22.86 -14.34
C ARG A 82 9.02 -21.59 -14.11
N GLY A 83 9.34 -21.31 -12.85
CA GLY A 83 10.34 -20.33 -12.40
C GLY A 83 11.70 -20.93 -12.02
N SER A 84 12.66 -20.10 -11.60
CA SER A 84 13.99 -20.49 -11.06
C SER A 84 14.61 -19.35 -10.21
N GLU A 85 15.57 -19.69 -9.35
CA GLU A 85 16.28 -18.86 -8.34
C GLU A 85 17.67 -18.37 -8.82
N ASP A 86 18.45 -17.51 -8.14
CA ASP A 86 18.25 -16.76 -6.87
C ASP A 86 18.40 -15.22 -7.13
N ASP A 87 19.42 -14.41 -6.77
CA ASP A 87 20.57 -14.49 -5.84
C ASP A 87 20.80 -13.10 -5.19
N LYS A 88 21.81 -12.99 -4.31
CA LYS A 88 21.88 -12.04 -3.19
C LYS A 88 22.65 -10.76 -3.53
N ASN A 89 22.25 -9.65 -2.91
CA ASN A 89 23.22 -8.74 -2.27
C ASN A 89 22.56 -7.97 -1.11
N ALA A 90 23.35 -7.58 -0.12
CA ALA A 90 22.90 -6.83 1.05
C ALA A 90 23.64 -5.50 1.18
N THR A 91 22.89 -4.39 1.29
CA THR A 91 23.44 -3.10 1.71
C THR A 91 22.43 -2.26 2.48
N THR A 92 22.87 -1.72 3.62
CA THR A 92 22.08 -1.09 4.68
C THR A 92 21.24 0.13 4.25
N THR A 93 19.94 -0.07 3.98
CA THR A 93 18.98 1.04 3.72
C THR A 93 18.12 1.43 4.94
N MET A 94 18.16 0.65 6.03
CA MET A 94 17.15 0.65 7.09
C MET A 94 16.91 2.01 7.77
N GLU A 95 17.96 2.79 8.02
CA GLU A 95 17.84 4.03 8.80
C GLU A 95 17.11 5.16 8.06
N LYS A 96 17.35 5.31 6.75
CA LYS A 96 16.75 6.38 5.94
C LYS A 96 15.24 6.19 5.78
N THR A 97 14.79 4.96 5.55
CA THR A 97 13.36 4.64 5.45
C THR A 97 12.63 4.90 6.77
N THR A 98 13.24 4.54 7.91
CA THR A 98 12.68 4.83 9.24
C THR A 98 12.57 6.33 9.49
N MET A 99 13.58 7.14 9.13
CA MET A 99 13.51 8.60 9.27
C MET A 99 12.40 9.22 8.40
N MET A 100 12.22 8.75 7.16
CA MET A 100 11.17 9.25 6.26
C MET A 100 9.77 8.88 6.76
N MET A 101 9.56 7.66 7.24
CA MET A 101 8.33 7.25 7.91
C MET A 101 8.07 8.06 9.18
N MET A 102 9.09 8.31 9.99
CA MET A 102 8.96 9.14 11.19
C MET A 102 8.58 10.59 10.85
N MET A 103 9.17 11.20 9.82
CA MET A 103 8.76 12.54 9.37
C MET A 103 7.32 12.57 8.88
N MET A 104 6.88 11.62 8.06
CA MET A 104 5.47 11.53 7.64
C MET A 104 4.51 11.34 8.84
N MET A 105 4.87 10.50 9.80
CA MET A 105 4.10 10.32 11.04
C MET A 105 4.13 11.56 11.96
N MET A 106 5.21 12.33 11.99
CA MET A 106 5.30 13.59 12.75
C MET A 106 4.41 14.67 12.13
N ILE A 107 4.52 14.89 10.82
CA ILE A 107 3.69 15.85 10.07
C ILE A 107 2.20 15.50 10.22
N MET A 108 1.82 14.22 10.15
CA MET A 108 0.45 13.79 10.42
C MET A 108 0.02 14.00 11.88
N LYS A 109 0.90 13.80 12.87
CA LYS A 109 0.60 14.05 14.30
C LYS A 109 0.40 15.54 14.58
N GLU A 110 1.22 16.41 14.01
CA GLU A 110 1.08 17.87 14.14
C GLU A 110 -0.23 18.34 13.51
N LYS A 111 -0.50 17.96 12.24
CA LYS A 111 -1.78 18.27 11.56
C LYS A 111 -3.00 17.74 12.31
N MET A 112 -2.92 16.54 12.87
CA MET A 112 -4.00 15.97 13.67
C MET A 112 -4.17 16.73 15.00
N MET A 113 -3.09 17.16 15.64
CA MET A 113 -3.17 17.95 16.88
C MET A 113 -3.69 19.36 16.63
N GLU A 114 -3.32 20.01 15.52
CA GLU A 114 -3.95 21.26 15.05
C GLU A 114 -5.45 21.08 14.88
N MET A 115 -5.91 20.05 14.16
CA MET A 115 -7.34 19.77 13.97
C MET A 115 -8.08 19.46 15.29
N VAL A 116 -7.46 18.69 16.20
CA VAL A 116 -8.06 18.39 17.51
C VAL A 116 -8.12 19.63 18.41
N MET A 117 -7.13 20.52 18.34
CA MET A 117 -7.17 21.81 19.05
C MET A 117 -8.22 22.75 18.45
N ALA A 118 -8.29 22.87 17.11
CA ALA A 118 -9.33 23.65 16.43
C ALA A 118 -10.74 23.14 16.74
N ALA A 119 -10.94 21.82 16.76
CA ALA A 119 -12.21 21.19 17.15
C ALA A 119 -12.56 21.40 18.64
N LYS A 120 -11.56 21.56 19.52
CA LYS A 120 -11.79 21.97 20.92
C LYS A 120 -12.09 23.47 21.05
N MET A 121 -11.41 24.33 20.29
CA MET A 121 -11.67 25.78 20.23
C MET A 121 -13.11 26.05 19.76
N MET A 122 -13.53 25.44 18.65
CA MET A 122 -14.90 25.62 18.12
C MET A 122 -16.00 25.04 19.02
N LYS A 123 -15.66 24.13 19.94
CA LYS A 123 -16.56 23.64 21.00
C LYS A 123 -16.58 24.51 22.27
N LYS A 124 -15.83 25.61 22.29
CA LYS A 124 -15.73 26.57 23.41
C LYS A 124 -16.26 27.97 23.05
N ILE A 125 -16.89 28.09 21.88
CA ILE A 125 -17.48 29.31 21.28
C ILE A 125 -19.00 29.10 21.05
N LYS A 126 -19.54 27.99 21.56
CA LYS A 126 -20.96 27.68 21.76
C LYS A 126 -21.19 27.35 23.23
#